data_AF-A0A559SPE3-F1
#
_entry.id   AF-A0A559SPE3-F1
#
_cell.length_a   1.000
_cell.length_b   1.000
_cell.length_c   1.000
_cell.angle_alpha   90.00
_cell.angle_beta   90.00
_cell.angle_gamma   90.00
#
_symmetry.space_group_name_H-M   'P 1'
#
loop_
_entity.id
_entity.type
_entity.pdbx_description
1 polymer ?
#
loop_
_entity_poly.entity_id
_entity_poly.type
_entity_poly.pdbx_seq_one_letter_code
_entity_poly.pdbx_strand_id
1 'polypeptide(L)'
;MKSISDWLDDKVDDIINTPGFEESSSGFEREAEILRAQAEADGFTTKDLQDACGGDIAAYLMERQNAFTESEMRQKIEDDPYGK
;
A
#
# COMPACT_ATOMS: atom_id res chain seq x y z
N MET A 1 -0.61 -3.65 21.97
CA MET A 1 -1.15 -2.57 21.12
C MET A 1 -0.35 -2.63 19.84
N LYS A 2 -1.01 -2.82 18.69
CA LYS A 2 -0.38 -2.73 17.38
C LYS A 2 -0.05 -1.24 17.16
N SER A 3 1.18 -0.89 16.79
CA SER A 3 1.48 0.51 16.42
C SER A 3 0.82 0.83 15.09
N ILE A 4 0.55 2.09 14.82
CA ILE A 4 -0.07 2.49 13.54
C ILE A 4 0.76 2.06 12.32
N SER A 5 2.09 2.05 12.44
CA SER A 5 2.97 1.56 11.36
C SER A 5 2.77 0.06 11.08
N ASP A 6 2.59 -0.75 12.12
CA ASP A 6 2.38 -2.19 12.02
C ASP A 6 0.96 -2.52 11.55
N TRP A 7 -0.02 -1.67 11.88
CA TRP A 7 -1.37 -1.72 11.30
C TRP A 7 -1.37 -1.31 9.83
N LEU A 8 -0.64 -0.25 9.48
CA LEU A 8 -0.53 0.28 8.12
C LEU A 8 0.15 -0.73 7.18
N ASP A 9 1.23 -1.36 7.62
CA ASP A 9 1.95 -2.37 6.82
C ASP A 9 1.04 -3.55 6.45
N ASP A 10 0.25 -4.04 7.42
CA ASP A 10 -0.75 -5.11 7.24
C ASP A 10 -1.82 -4.73 6.20
N LYS A 11 -2.32 -3.48 6.27
CA LYS A 11 -3.32 -2.97 5.32
C LYS A 11 -2.75 -2.76 3.93
N VAL A 12 -1.55 -2.22 3.85
CA VAL A 12 -0.86 -1.95 2.57
C VAL A 12 -0.53 -3.25 1.88
N ASP A 13 -0.12 -4.28 2.61
CA ASP A 13 0.10 -5.62 2.06
C ASP A 13 -1.20 -6.21 1.48
N ASP A 14 -2.32 -6.14 2.21
CA ASP A 14 -3.63 -6.60 1.72
C ASP A 14 -4.07 -5.86 0.44
N ILE A 15 -3.88 -4.54 0.42
CA ILE A 15 -4.22 -3.68 -0.72
C ILE A 15 -3.38 -4.03 -1.95
N ILE A 16 -2.05 -4.16 -1.79
CA ILE A 16 -1.14 -4.46 -2.90
C ILE A 16 -1.35 -5.88 -3.43
N ASN A 17 -1.67 -6.83 -2.55
CA ASN A 17 -1.97 -8.21 -2.95
C ASN A 17 -3.39 -8.37 -3.50
N THR A 18 -4.25 -7.34 -3.46
CA THR A 18 -5.61 -7.43 -3.96
C THR A 18 -5.63 -7.44 -5.50
N PRO A 19 -6.08 -8.55 -6.12
CA PRO A 19 -6.16 -8.63 -7.57
C PRO A 19 -7.23 -7.68 -8.11
N GLY A 20 -6.85 -6.79 -9.03
CA GLY A 20 -7.74 -5.77 -9.58
C GLY A 20 -7.68 -4.41 -8.88
N PHE A 21 -6.67 -4.20 -8.03
CA PHE A 21 -6.34 -2.87 -7.55
C PHE A 21 -6.12 -1.91 -8.72
N GLU A 22 -6.86 -0.81 -8.74
CA GLU A 22 -6.79 0.16 -9.82
C GLU A 22 -5.60 1.09 -9.59
N GLU A 23 -4.55 0.91 -10.38
CA GLU A 23 -3.30 1.72 -10.36
C GLU A 23 -3.50 3.18 -10.83
N SER A 24 -4.75 3.61 -10.99
CA SER A 24 -5.08 4.98 -11.34
C SER A 24 -5.02 5.87 -10.10
N SER A 25 -4.64 7.13 -10.29
CA SER A 25 -4.62 8.14 -9.21
C SER A 25 -5.93 8.19 -8.40
N SER A 26 -7.08 8.04 -9.08
CA SER A 26 -8.40 7.99 -8.43
C SER A 26 -8.66 6.73 -7.61
N GLY A 27 -8.03 5.60 -7.96
CA GLY A 27 -8.05 4.37 -7.18
C GLY A 27 -7.30 4.56 -5.86
N PHE A 28 -6.09 5.14 -5.91
CA PHE A 28 -5.31 5.45 -4.72
C PHE A 28 -5.99 6.45 -3.78
N GLU A 29 -6.64 7.48 -4.31
CA GLU A 29 -7.39 8.44 -3.47
C GLU A 29 -8.55 7.76 -2.73
N ARG A 30 -9.31 6.92 -3.43
CA ARG A 30 -10.39 6.13 -2.82
C ARG A 30 -9.88 5.19 -1.73
N GLU A 31 -8.77 4.51 -2.00
CA GLU A 31 -8.15 3.59 -1.05
C GLU A 31 -7.59 4.33 0.16
N ALA A 32 -7.01 5.52 -0.04
CA ALA A 32 -6.60 6.39 1.06
C ALA A 32 -7.77 6.83 1.94
N GLU A 33 -8.94 7.14 1.37
CA GLU A 33 -10.16 7.43 2.14
C GLU A 33 -10.64 6.21 2.93
N ILE A 34 -10.61 5.02 2.33
CA ILE A 34 -10.95 3.75 2.98
C ILE A 34 -9.98 3.47 4.14
N LEU A 35 -8.68 3.68 3.93
CA LEU A 35 -7.65 3.53 4.96
C LEU A 35 -7.87 4.49 6.13
N ARG A 36 -8.23 5.74 5.87
CA ARG A 36 -8.59 6.70 6.92
C ARG A 36 -9.77 6.21 7.76
N ALA A 37 -10.84 5.77 7.10
CA ALA A 37 -12.03 5.27 7.80
C ALA A 37 -11.71 4.02 8.66
N GLN A 38 -10.86 3.12 8.16
CA GLN A 38 -10.43 1.95 8.93
C GLN A 38 -9.52 2.33 10.11
N ALA A 39 -8.61 3.28 9.93
CA ALA A 39 -7.74 3.78 10.99
C ALA A 39 -8.57 4.37 12.14
N GLU A 40 -9.56 5.20 11.81
CA GLU A 40 -10.49 5.76 12.79
C GLU A 40 -11.30 4.68 13.51
N ALA A 41 -11.71 3.62 12.81
CA ALA A 41 -12.43 2.48 13.40
C ALA A 41 -11.55 1.66 14.38
N ASP A 42 -10.25 1.55 14.12
CA ASP A 42 -9.27 0.90 15.00
C ASP A 42 -8.83 1.83 16.16
N GLY A 43 -9.24 3.10 16.15
CA GLY A 43 -8.92 4.09 17.18
C GLY A 43 -7.65 4.92 16.92
N PHE A 44 -7.12 4.88 15.70
CA PHE A 44 -6.05 5.76 15.23
C PHE A 44 -6.63 7.06 14.65
N THR A 45 -5.90 8.16 14.77
CA THR A 45 -6.33 9.40 14.13
C THR A 45 -5.83 9.50 12.69
N THR A 46 -6.57 10.21 11.85
CA THR A 46 -6.12 10.57 10.48
C THR A 46 -4.75 11.22 10.48
N LYS A 47 -4.42 11.99 11.53
CA LYS A 47 -3.13 12.64 11.67
C LYS A 47 -2.01 11.63 11.92
N ASP A 48 -2.23 10.66 12.82
CA ASP A 48 -1.26 9.59 13.03
C ASP A 48 -1.05 8.81 11.73
N LEU A 49 -2.12 8.54 10.98
CA LEU A 49 -2.04 7.81 9.72
C LEU A 49 -1.25 8.59 8.66
N GLN A 50 -1.52 9.89 8.52
CA GLN A 50 -0.74 10.75 7.63
C GLN A 50 0.72 10.81 8.05
N ASP A 51 1.02 10.93 9.34
CA ASP A 51 2.40 10.96 9.84
C ASP A 51 3.13 9.65 9.53
N ALA A 52 2.46 8.51 9.74
CA ALA A 52 2.96 7.19 9.39
C ALA A 52 3.20 7.01 7.88
N CYS A 53 2.38 7.64 7.04
CA CYS A 53 2.54 7.65 5.58
C CYS A 53 3.52 8.72 5.07
N GLY A 54 4.14 9.54 5.93
CA GLY A 54 5.02 10.64 5.49
C GLY A 54 4.28 11.87 4.94
N GLY A 55 2.98 11.99 5.21
CA GLY A 55 2.12 13.14 4.91
C GLY A 55 0.98 12.83 3.94
N ASP A 56 1.30 12.10 2.86
CA ASP A 56 0.36 11.77 1.79
C ASP A 56 0.15 10.26 1.66
N ILE A 57 -1.06 9.80 1.99
CA ILE A 57 -1.41 8.39 2.05
C ILE A 57 -1.50 7.79 0.65
N ALA A 58 -2.04 8.53 -0.32
CA ALA A 58 -2.18 8.05 -1.68
C ALA A 58 -0.80 7.90 -2.34
N ALA A 59 0.08 8.88 -2.14
CA ALA A 59 1.46 8.79 -2.61
C ALA A 59 2.22 7.61 -1.96
N TYR A 60 2.02 7.39 -0.65
CA TYR A 60 2.61 6.25 0.05
C TYR A 60 2.15 4.89 -0.51
N LEU A 61 0.85 4.73 -0.77
CA LEU A 61 0.31 3.52 -1.38
C LEU A 61 0.88 3.29 -2.79
N MET A 62 0.99 4.35 -3.58
CA MET A 62 1.56 4.30 -4.92
C MET A 62 3.04 3.89 -4.90
N GLU A 63 3.84 4.46 -3.99
CA GLU A 63 5.25 4.10 -3.83
C GLU A 63 5.41 2.63 -3.41
N ARG A 64 4.59 2.17 -2.46
CA ARG A 64 4.62 0.77 -1.99
C ARG A 64 4.20 -0.21 -3.08
N GLN A 65 3.14 0.10 -3.84
CA GLN A 65 2.73 -0.73 -4.96
C GLN A 65 3.81 -0.78 -6.04
N ASN A 66 4.39 0.37 -6.41
CA ASN A 66 5.45 0.41 -7.41
C ASN A 66 6.68 -0.41 -6.94
N ALA A 67 7.07 -0.29 -5.67
CA ALA A 67 8.15 -1.09 -5.10
C ALA A 67 7.87 -2.61 -5.12
N PHE A 68 6.63 -3.02 -4.87
CA PHE A 68 6.20 -4.41 -4.97
C PHE A 68 6.24 -4.91 -6.41
N THR A 69 5.64 -4.16 -7.35
CA THR A 69 5.62 -4.48 -8.78
C THR A 69 7.05 -4.56 -9.36
N GLU A 70 7.94 -3.62 -9.01
CA GLU A 70 9.34 -3.65 -9.43
C GLU A 70 10.09 -4.87 -8.86
N SER A 71 9.81 -5.24 -7.61
CA SER A 71 10.41 -6.43 -6.97
C SER A 71 9.92 -7.72 -7.62
N GLU A 72 8.62 -7.84 -7.90
CA GLU A 72 8.00 -8.97 -8.61
C GLU A 72 8.56 -9.11 -10.04
N MET A 73 8.71 -7.99 -10.77
CA MET A 73 9.33 -8.01 -12.10
C MET A 73 10.78 -8.49 -12.04
N ARG A 74 11.54 -8.08 -11.03
CA ARG A 74 12.94 -8.49 -10.87
C ARG A 74 13.08 -9.97 -10.53
N GLN A 75 12.20 -10.51 -9.67
CA GLN A 75 12.18 -11.95 -9.38
C GLN A 75 11.83 -12.79 -10.61
N LYS A 76 10.89 -12.34 -11.46
CA LYS A 76 10.55 -13.06 -12.69
C LYS A 76 11.67 -13.08 -13.74
N ILE A 77 12.48 -12.03 -13.81
CA ILE A 77 13.64 -11.98 -14.72
C ILE A 77 14.76 -12.90 -14.23
N GLU A 78 14.88 -13.11 -12.92
CA GLU A 78 15.92 -13.94 -12.33
C GLU A 78 15.56 -15.44 -12.31
N ASP A 79 14.26 -15.79 -12.26
CA ASP A 79 13.78 -17.18 -12.33
C ASP A 79 13.76 -17.77 -13.76
N ASP A 80 13.75 -16.93 -14.80
CA ASP A 80 13.82 -17.37 -16.20
C ASP A 80 14.93 -16.64 -17.00
N PRO A 81 16.22 -17.03 -16.83
CA PRO A 81 17.32 -16.47 -17.61
C PRO A 81 17.34 -16.92 -19.09
N TYR A 82 16.43 -17.81 -19.50
CA TYR A 82 16.38 -18.40 -20.84
C TYR A 82 14.94 -18.74 -21.26
N GLY A 83 14.16 -17.71 -21.59
CA GLY A 83 12.86 -17.90 -22.23
C GLY A 83 13.02 -18.71 -23.51
N LYS A 84 12.52 -19.95 -23.49
CA LYS A 84 12.48 -20.88 -24.61
C LYS A 84 11.13 -20.82 -25.32
#